data_AF-F9P4Z0-F1
#
_entry.id   AF-F9P4Z0-F1
#
_cell.length_a   1.000
_cell.length_b   1.000
_cell.length_c   1.000
_cell.angle_alpha   90.00
_cell.angle_beta   90.00
_cell.angle_gamma   90.00
#
_symmetry.space_group_name_H-M   'P 1'
#
loop_
_entity.id
_entity.type
_entity.pdbx_description
1 polymer ?
#
loop_
_entity_poly.entity_id
_entity_poly.type
_entity_poly.pdbx_seq_one_letter_code
_entity_poly.pdbx_strand_id
1 'polypeptide(L)' 'MVDYSKVHEVIAETNEGILLAEYQPEYRTDREYQSEADLENQLISDLVNHLNYERLTIHTPEELLANAKVQIENLIR' A
#
# COMPACT_ATOMS: atom_id res chain seq x y z
N MET A 1 3.79 9.49 -40.50
CA MET A 1 4.33 9.74 -39.15
C MET A 1 3.27 10.55 -38.43
N VAL A 2 2.54 9.94 -37.47
CA VAL A 2 1.42 10.59 -36.78
C VAL A 2 1.95 11.18 -35.48
N ASP A 3 1.79 12.49 -35.33
CA ASP A 3 2.18 13.24 -34.14
C ASP A 3 1.14 13.02 -33.04
N TYR A 4 1.60 12.56 -31.88
CA TYR A 4 0.76 12.25 -30.71
C TYR A 4 0.80 13.36 -29.65
N SER A 5 1.10 14.61 -30.03
CA SER A 5 1.05 15.73 -29.08
C SER A 5 -0.39 16.15 -28.77
N LYS A 6 -1.13 15.30 -28.04
CA LYS A 6 -2.37 15.69 -27.38
C LYS A 6 -2.00 16.49 -26.14
N VAL A 7 -2.06 17.81 -26.25
CA VAL A 7 -1.91 18.73 -25.10
C VAL A 7 -3.11 18.52 -24.19
N HIS A 8 -2.88 17.98 -23.00
CA HIS A 8 -3.91 17.82 -21.99
C HIS A 8 -3.94 19.10 -21.15
N GLU A 9 -4.97 19.92 -21.33
CA GLU A 9 -5.22 21.07 -20.48
C GLU A 9 -5.75 20.54 -19.14
N VAL A 10 -4.98 20.72 -18.07
CA VAL A 10 -5.35 20.24 -16.73
C VAL A 10 -6.49 21.11 -16.22
N ILE A 11 -7.71 20.55 -16.21
CA ILE A 11 -8.95 21.28 -15.88
C ILE A 11 -9.13 21.40 -14.34
N ALA A 12 -8.46 20.53 -13.57
CA ALA A 12 -8.33 20.64 -12.11
C ALA A 12 -7.14 19.81 -11.63
N GLU A 13 -6.28 20.39 -10.80
CA GLU A 13 -5.21 19.70 -10.07
C GLU A 13 -5.72 19.43 -8.65
N THR A 14 -5.89 18.15 -8.29
CA THR A 14 -6.30 17.74 -6.95
C THR A 14 -5.13 17.00 -6.29
N ASN A 15 -4.59 17.57 -5.21
CA ASN A 15 -3.49 16.96 -4.44
C ASN A 15 -3.91 15.75 -3.57
N GLU A 16 -5.19 15.35 -3.65
CA GLU A 16 -5.78 14.21 -2.93
C GLU A 16 -6.19 13.06 -3.87
N GLY A 17 -5.62 13.02 -5.09
CA GLY A 17 -5.83 11.92 -6.03
C GLY A 17 -5.00 10.68 -5.69
N ILE A 18 -5.54 9.49 -5.90
CA ILE A 18 -4.78 8.22 -5.79
C ILE A 18 -3.87 7.94 -7.00
N LEU A 19 -3.91 8.81 -8.02
CA LEU A 19 -3.10 8.73 -9.22
C LEU A 19 -1.87 9.62 -9.06
N LEU A 20 -0.70 9.00 -9.02
CA LEU A 20 0.57 9.73 -9.00
C LEU A 20 0.85 10.34 -10.37
N ALA A 21 1.07 11.65 -10.43
CA ALA A 21 1.48 12.34 -11.66
C ALA A 21 2.90 11.93 -12.09
N GLU A 22 3.79 11.72 -11.12
CA GLU A 22 5.13 11.20 -11.31
C GLU A 22 5.43 10.14 -10.25
N TYR A 23 6.00 9.00 -10.67
CA TYR A 23 6.42 7.93 -9.78
C TYR A 23 7.92 7.70 -9.95
N GLN A 24 8.67 7.84 -8.86
CA GLN A 24 10.08 7.48 -8.82
C GLN A 24 10.20 6.04 -8.33
N PRO A 25 10.61 5.08 -9.19
CA PRO A 25 10.82 3.72 -8.74
C PRO A 25 11.97 3.70 -7.74
N GLU A 26 11.72 3.05 -6.61
CA GLU A 26 12.77 2.82 -5.62
C GLU A 26 13.82 1.87 -6.21
N TYR A 27 15.10 2.15 -5.93
CA TYR A 27 16.19 1.34 -6.42
C TYR A 27 16.12 -0.05 -5.77
N ARG A 28 15.96 -1.10 -6.58
CA ARG A 28 15.91 -2.49 -6.13
C ARG A 28 16.90 -3.32 -6.94
N THR A 29 17.60 -4.24 -6.30
CA THR A 29 18.52 -5.14 -6.99
C THR A 29 17.84 -6.48 -7.26
N ASP A 30 17.89 -6.95 -8.52
CA ASP A 30 17.25 -8.18 -9.02
C ASP A 30 17.62 -9.48 -8.27
N ARG A 31 18.54 -9.42 -7.30
CA ARG A 31 19.00 -10.57 -6.50
C ARG A 31 18.37 -10.63 -5.10
N GLU A 32 17.55 -9.66 -4.69
CA GLU A 32 17.09 -9.54 -3.31
C GLU A 32 16.02 -10.57 -2.88
N TYR A 33 15.29 -11.17 -3.83
CA TYR A 33 14.22 -12.12 -3.49
C TYR A 33 14.54 -13.52 -3.98
N GLN A 34 14.91 -14.39 -3.04
CA GLN A 34 15.24 -15.79 -3.32
C GLN A 34 14.07 -16.74 -2.97
N SER A 35 13.06 -16.26 -2.23
CA SER A 35 11.90 -17.05 -1.81
C SER A 35 10.62 -16.21 -1.61
N GLU A 36 9.47 -16.87 -1.56
CA GLU A 36 8.18 -16.23 -1.20
C GLU A 36 8.21 -15.66 0.23
N ALA A 37 8.94 -16.29 1.14
CA ALA A 37 9.11 -15.79 2.50
C ALA A 37 9.88 -14.45 2.55
N ASP A 38 10.88 -14.28 1.67
CA ASP A 38 11.62 -13.01 1.58
C ASP A 38 10.72 -11.88 1.04
N LEU A 39 9.88 -12.20 0.04
CA LEU A 39 8.88 -11.28 -0.51
C LEU A 39 7.84 -10.87 0.54
N GLU A 40 7.32 -11.85 1.30
CA GLU A 40 6.33 -11.59 2.36
C GLU A 40 6.91 -10.67 3.44
N ASN A 41 8.13 -10.96 3.91
CA ASN A 41 8.78 -10.16 4.94
C ASN A 41 9.01 -8.71 4.49
N GLN A 42 9.44 -8.49 3.25
CA GLN A 42 9.59 -7.14 2.75
C GLN A 42 8.24 -6.43 2.59
N LEU A 43 7.22 -7.10 2.05
CA LEU A 43 5.89 -6.50 1.93
C LEU A 43 5.37 -6.04 3.29
N ILE A 44 5.49 -6.89 4.31
CA ILE A 44 5.08 -6.54 5.67
C ILE A 44 5.89 -5.35 6.21
N SER A 45 7.20 -5.33 5.95
CA SER A 45 8.06 -4.19 6.31
C SER A 45 7.59 -2.90 5.65
N ASP A 46 7.30 -2.92 4.35
CA ASP A 46 6.88 -1.75 3.59
C ASP A 46 5.54 -1.20 4.12
N LEU A 47 4.59 -2.09 4.38
CA LEU A 47 3.27 -1.73 4.93
C LEU A 47 3.38 -1.10 6.32
N VAL A 48 4.19 -1.67 7.21
CA VAL A 48 4.33 -1.20 8.59
C VAL A 48 5.13 0.09 8.67
N ASN A 49 6.26 0.17 7.96
CA ASN A 49 7.22 1.26 8.11
C ASN A 49 6.89 2.49 7.24
N HIS A 50 6.31 2.30 6.05
CA HIS A 50 6.04 3.40 5.12
C HIS A 50 4.57 3.79 5.02
N LEU A 51 3.67 2.84 5.23
CA LEU A 51 2.22 3.08 5.13
C LEU A 51 1.51 3.03 6.49
N ASN A 52 2.27 2.90 7.59
CA ASN A 52 1.77 2.94 8.97
C ASN A 52 0.67 1.90 9.27
N TYR A 53 0.69 0.75 8.60
CA TYR A 53 -0.20 -0.36 8.94
C TYR A 53 0.24 -1.05 10.23
N GLU A 54 -0.73 -1.46 11.04
CA GLU A 54 -0.48 -2.27 12.23
C GLU A 54 -0.41 -3.75 11.87
N ARG A 55 0.67 -4.43 12.28
CA ARG A 55 0.80 -5.88 12.14
C ARG A 55 0.23 -6.58 13.37
N LEU A 56 -0.78 -7.41 13.17
CA LEU A 56 -1.38 -8.26 14.20
C LEU A 56 -0.99 -9.73 13.98
N THR A 57 -0.65 -10.43 15.06
CA THR A 57 -0.41 -11.88 15.06
C THR A 57 -1.65 -12.60 15.58
N ILE A 58 -2.47 -13.12 14.66
CA ILE A 58 -3.72 -13.81 14.96
C ILE A 58 -3.68 -15.18 14.32
N HIS A 59 -3.98 -16.23 15.08
CA HIS A 59 -3.87 -17.61 14.62
C HIS A 59 -5.18 -18.40 14.78
N THR A 60 -6.20 -17.80 15.40
CA THR A 60 -7.51 -18.43 15.60
C THR A 60 -8.66 -17.54 15.11
N PRO A 61 -9.79 -18.15 14.67
CA PRO A 61 -10.98 -17.40 14.32
C PRO A 61 -11.54 -16.56 15.48
N GLU A 62 -11.43 -17.05 16.71
CA GLU A 62 -11.91 -16.37 17.91
C GLU A 62 -11.14 -15.08 18.18
N GLU A 63 -9.82 -15.09 18.03
CA GLU A 63 -8.95 -13.91 18.13
C GLU A 63 -9.29 -12.87 17.05
N LEU A 64 -9.57 -13.31 15.82
CA LEU A 64 -9.97 -12.40 14.73
C LEU A 64 -11.31 -11.72 15.04
N LEU A 65 -12.28 -12.48 15.55
CA LEU A 65 -13.59 -11.93 15.93
C LEU A 65 -13.47 -10.95 17.11
N ALA A 66 -12.59 -11.23 18.07
CA ALA A 66 -12.32 -10.32 19.19
C ALA A 66 -11.72 -9.00 18.69
N ASN A 67 -10.75 -9.04 17.78
CA ASN A 67 -10.18 -7.83 17.17
C ASN A 67 -11.23 -7.04 16.39
N ALA A 68 -12.03 -7.70 15.55
CA ALA A 68 -13.07 -7.06 14.76
C ALA A 68 -14.09 -6.29 15.63
N LYS A 69 -14.49 -6.88 16.77
CA LYS A 69 -15.37 -6.20 17.74
C LYS A 69 -14.76 -4.91 18.27
N VAL A 70 -13.50 -4.96 18.72
CA VAL A 70 -12.77 -3.79 19.24
C VAL A 70 -12.69 -2.69 18.20
N GLN A 71 -12.37 -3.03 16.95
CA GLN A 71 -12.26 -2.03 15.88
C GLN A 71 -13.60 -1.39 15.51
N ILE A 72 -14.70 -2.14 15.55
CA ILE A 72 -16.05 -1.60 15.33
C ILE A 72 -16.45 -0.66 16.49
N GLU A 73 -16.17 -1.04 17.73
CA GLU A 73 -16.43 -0.18 18.89
C GLU A 73 -15.63 1.12 18.83
N ASN A 74 -14.35 1.05 18.40
CA ASN A 74 -13.50 2.23 18.20
C ASN A 74 -14.01 3.17 17.11
N LEU A 75 -14.61 2.64 16.04
CA LEU A 75 -15.14 3.45 14.93
C LEU A 75 -16.46 4.16 15.29
N ILE A 76 -17.29 3.52 16.13
CA ILE A 76 -18.60 4.04 16.51
C ILE A 76 -18.50 5.10 17.62
N ARG A 77 -17.40 5.13 18.36
CA ARG A 77 -17.17 6.04 19.47
C ARG A 77 -16.58 7.37 19.02
#